data_AF-A0A3M6V8H0-F1
#
_entry.id   AF-A0A3M6V8H0-F1
#
_cell.length_a   1.000
_cell.length_b   1.000
_cell.length_c   1.000
_cell.angle_alpha   90.00
_cell.angle_beta   90.00
_cell.angle_gamma   90.00
#
_symmetry.space_group_name_H-M   'P 1'
#
loop_
_entity.id
_entity.type
_entity.pdbx_description
1 polymer ?
#
loop_
_entity_poly.entity_id
_entity_poly.type
_entity_poly.pdbx_seq_one_letter_code
_entity_poly.pdbx_strand_id
1 'polypeptide(L)'
;MTADIFPDSIRASASSVCIGVNWLCNLVVGIGYPYLADGLGDWSYAPFTALLIIFYLISLKLVPETAGKTNEEIQAEYEERRRR
;
A
#
# COMPACT_ATOMS: atom_id res chain seq x y z
N MET A 1 0.48 -8.69 6.28
CA MET A 1 -0.10 -8.47 4.94
C MET A 1 0.95 -8.55 3.83
N THR A 2 2.13 -7.92 3.95
CA THR A 2 3.14 -7.99 2.87
C THR A 2 3.81 -9.35 2.69
N ALA A 3 4.04 -10.12 3.76
CA ALA A 3 4.81 -11.37 3.65
C ALA A 3 4.09 -12.50 2.89
N ASP A 4 2.75 -12.55 2.97
CA ASP A 4 1.96 -13.69 2.47
C ASP A 4 1.49 -13.51 1.02
N ILE A 5 1.74 -12.33 0.42
CA ILE A 5 1.37 -12.02 -0.97
C ILE A 5 2.51 -12.34 -1.94
N PHE A 6 3.76 -12.36 -1.45
CA PHE A 6 4.93 -12.59 -2.29
C PHE A 6 5.36 -14.05 -2.28
N PRO A 7 5.75 -14.60 -3.44
CA PRO A 7 6.48 -15.86 -3.50
C PRO A 7 7.76 -15.81 -2.67
N ASP A 8 8.10 -16.93 -2.04
CA ASP A 8 9.27 -17.09 -1.19
C ASP A 8 10.59 -16.60 -1.82
N SER A 9 10.73 -16.75 -3.13
CA SER A 9 11.91 -16.36 -3.91
C SER A 9 12.16 -14.85 -3.97
N ILE A 10 11.11 -14.02 -3.92
CA ILE A 10 11.22 -12.56 -4.04
C ILE A 10 10.78 -11.81 -2.78
N ARG A 11 10.22 -12.52 -1.80
CA ARG A 11 9.62 -11.96 -0.60
C ARG A 11 10.55 -11.02 0.17
N ALA A 12 11.82 -11.39 0.33
CA ALA A 12 12.80 -10.57 1.05
C ALA A 12 13.06 -9.23 0.34
N SER A 13 13.30 -9.27 -0.98
CA SER A 13 13.55 -8.07 -1.79
C SER A 13 12.30 -7.20 -1.95
N ALA A 14 11.14 -7.79 -2.14
CA ALA A 14 9.88 -7.05 -2.24
C ALA A 14 9.56 -6.35 -0.91
N SER A 15 9.74 -7.06 0.21
CA SER A 15 9.50 -6.51 1.55
C SER A 15 10.45 -5.36 1.88
N SER A 16 11.74 -5.44 1.51
CA SER A 16 12.70 -4.36 1.77
C SER A 16 12.36 -3.10 0.97
N VAL A 17 11.89 -3.23 -0.27
CA VAL A 17 11.39 -2.10 -1.07
C VAL A 17 10.15 -1.49 -0.43
N CYS A 18 9.17 -2.31 0.01
CA CYS A 18 7.99 -1.80 0.71
C CYS A 18 8.36 -1.00 1.97
N ILE A 19 9.32 -1.50 2.76
CA ILE A 19 9.83 -0.82 3.96
C ILE A 19 10.53 0.49 3.57
N GLY A 20 11.38 0.47 2.54
CA GLY A 20 12.08 1.67 2.06
C GLY A 20 11.11 2.76 1.59
N VAL A 21 10.09 2.39 0.82
CA VAL A 21 9.03 3.32 0.38
C VAL A 21 8.25 3.85 1.58
N ASN A 22 7.92 3.01 2.56
CA ASN A 22 7.21 3.44 3.77
C ASN A 22 8.00 4.51 4.53
N TRP A 23 9.30 4.29 4.75
CA TRP A 23 10.16 5.26 5.41
C TRP A 23 10.32 6.55 4.61
N LEU A 24 10.43 6.45 3.29
CA LEU A 24 10.50 7.62 2.42
C LEU A 24 9.21 8.45 2.50
N CYS A 25 8.04 7.81 2.46
CA CYS A 25 6.76 8.51 2.64
C CYS A 25 6.67 9.17 4.01
N ASN A 26 7.10 8.50 5.08
CA ASN A 26 7.16 9.09 6.41
C ASN A 26 8.09 10.31 6.46
N LEU A 27 9.24 10.27 5.80
CA LEU A 27 10.15 11.41 5.70
C LEU A 27 9.51 12.59 4.96
N VAL A 28 8.88 12.32 3.81
CA VAL A 28 8.19 13.35 3.00
C VAL A 28 7.07 14.00 3.81
N VAL A 29 6.25 13.21 4.51
CA VAL A 29 5.17 13.73 5.35
C VAL A 29 5.73 14.48 6.55
N GLY A 30 6.76 13.94 7.22
CA GLY A 30 7.37 14.58 8.39
C GLY A 30 7.95 15.96 8.07
N ILE A 31 8.56 16.12 6.91
CA ILE A 31 9.10 17.42 6.45
C ILE A 31 8.01 18.30 5.85
N GLY A 32 7.08 17.73 5.07
CA GLY A 32 6.08 18.48 4.30
C GLY A 32 4.87 18.94 5.12
N TYR A 33 4.51 18.21 6.18
CA TYR A 33 3.31 18.49 6.96
C TYR A 33 3.28 19.89 7.59
N PRO A 34 4.37 20.44 8.16
CA PRO A 34 4.37 21.81 8.67
C PRO A 34 3.99 22.86 7.62
N TYR A 35 4.50 22.74 6.39
CA TYR A 35 4.17 23.64 5.27
C TYR A 35 2.70 23.48 4.83
N LEU A 36 2.22 22.23 4.82
CA LEU A 36 0.83 21.92 4.49
C LEU A 36 -0.12 22.47 5.56
N ALA A 37 0.26 22.36 6.83
CA ALA A 37 -0.49 22.86 7.98
C ALA A 37 -0.58 24.39 7.99
N ASP A 38 0.51 25.07 7.66
CA ASP A 38 0.54 26.53 7.55
C ASP A 38 -0.34 27.04 6.39
N GLY A 39 -0.32 26.35 5.24
CA GLY A 39 -1.09 26.76 4.07
C GLY A 39 -2.60 26.45 4.13
N LEU A 40 -3.00 25.35 4.78
CA LEU A 40 -4.39 24.86 4.80
C LEU A 40 -5.09 25.04 6.15
N GLY A 41 -4.37 25.35 7.22
CA GLY A 41 -4.92 25.50 8.56
C GLY A 41 -5.73 24.27 9.00
N ASP A 42 -7.02 24.48 9.31
CA ASP A 42 -7.95 23.43 9.75
C ASP A 42 -8.17 22.33 8.70
N TRP A 43 -7.89 22.60 7.42
CA TRP A 43 -8.03 21.64 6.31
C TRP A 43 -6.76 20.85 6.00
N SER A 44 -5.73 20.99 6.82
CA SER A 44 -4.41 20.34 6.64
C SER A 44 -4.47 18.80 6.55
N TYR A 45 -5.51 18.18 7.10
CA TYR A 45 -5.74 16.74 7.00
C TYR A 45 -6.48 16.29 5.73
N ALA A 46 -7.15 17.19 5.01
CA ALA A 46 -7.96 16.85 3.85
C ALA A 46 -7.17 16.12 2.72
N PRO A 47 -5.91 16.48 2.41
CA PRO A 47 -5.11 15.74 1.44
C PRO A 47 -4.88 14.28 1.84
N PHE A 48 -4.70 13.99 3.13
CA PHE A 48 -4.53 12.62 3.62
C PHE A 48 -5.82 11.82 3.49
N THR A 49 -6.97 12.42 3.79
CA THR A 49 -8.28 11.80 3.58
C THR A 49 -8.52 11.48 2.10
N ALA A 50 -8.18 12.40 1.19
CA ALA A 50 -8.29 12.17 -0.25
C ALA A 50 -7.40 11.00 -0.71
N LEU A 51 -6.14 10.96 -0.24
CA LEU A 51 -5.22 9.86 -0.52
C LEU A 51 -5.74 8.52 0.01
N LEU A 52 -6.31 8.49 1.22
CA LEU A 52 -6.93 7.29 1.78
C LEU A 52 -8.09 6.77 0.93
N ILE A 53 -8.96 7.66 0.44
CA ILE A 53 -10.07 7.27 -0.45
C ILE A 53 -9.51 6.68 -1.76
N ILE A 54 -8.49 7.30 -2.35
CA ILE A 54 -7.85 6.79 -3.57
C ILE A 54 -7.27 5.40 -3.33
N PHE A 55 -6.48 5.22 -2.26
CA PHE A 55 -5.90 3.92 -1.92
C PHE A 55 -6.96 2.87 -1.59
N TYR A 56 -8.06 3.25 -0.95
CA TYR A 56 -9.18 2.37 -0.69
C TYR A 56 -9.82 1.87 -1.99
N LEU A 57 -10.12 2.77 -2.93
CA LEU A 57 -10.70 2.40 -4.23
C LEU A 57 -9.75 1.55 -5.07
N ILE A 58 -8.45 1.85 -5.05
CA ILE A 58 -7.42 1.04 -5.71
C ILE A 58 -7.36 -0.35 -5.06
N SER A 59 -7.34 -0.42 -3.73
CA SER A 59 -7.31 -1.68 -2.98
C SER A 59 -8.46 -2.60 -3.37
N LEU A 60 -9.69 -2.07 -3.43
CA LEU A 60 -10.88 -2.84 -3.84
C LEU A 60 -10.78 -3.45 -5.24
N LYS A 61 -10.05 -2.80 -6.16
CA LYS A 61 -9.92 -3.28 -7.54
C LYS A 61 -8.71 -4.17 -7.76
N LEU A 62 -7.56 -3.81 -7.18
CA LEU A 62 -6.27 -4.43 -7.48
C LEU A 62 -5.88 -5.52 -6.48
N VAL A 63 -6.37 -5.46 -5.24
CA VAL A 63 -5.95 -6.39 -4.19
C VAL A 63 -7.04 -7.47 -4.02
N PRO A 64 -6.78 -8.74 -4.38
CA PRO A 64 -7.67 -9.84 -4.04
C PRO A 64 -7.78 -10.00 -2.52
N GLU A 65 -8.92 -10.51 -2.06
CA GLU A 65 -9.10 -10.82 -0.64
C GLU A 65 -8.14 -11.94 -0.24
N THR A 66 -7.19 -11.62 0.65
CA THR A 66 -6.16 -12.55 1.13
C THR A 66 -6.48 -13.14 2.50
N ALA A 67 -7.54 -12.70 3.18
CA ALA A 67 -7.87 -13.18 4.51
C ALA A 67 -8.28 -14.66 4.48
N GLY A 68 -7.69 -15.46 5.37
CA GLY A 68 -8.04 -16.88 5.55
C GLY A 68 -7.56 -17.82 4.44
N LYS A 69 -6.79 -17.34 3.46
CA LYS A 69 -6.22 -18.14 2.36
C LYS A 69 -4.76 -18.48 2.61
N THR A 70 -4.30 -19.62 2.09
CA THR A 70 -2.88 -19.96 2.07
C THR A 70 -2.12 -19.15 1.00
N ASN A 71 -0.80 -19.06 1.11
CA ASN A 71 0.03 -18.37 0.11
C ASN A 71 -0.16 -19.00 -1.29
N GLU A 72 -0.29 -20.32 -1.37
CA GLU A 72 -0.50 -21.05 -2.62
C GLU A 72 -1.85 -20.70 -3.28
N GLU A 73 -2.92 -20.62 -2.49
CA GLU A 73 -4.25 -20.20 -2.97
C GLU A 73 -4.23 -18.75 -3.47
N ILE A 74 -3.51 -17.87 -2.79
CA ILE A 74 -3.32 -16.48 -3.19
C ILE A 74 -2.55 -16.41 -4.53
N GLN A 75 -1.43 -17.14 -4.67
CA GLN A 75 -0.67 -17.17 -5.93
C GLN A 75 -1.50 -17.73 -7.09
N ALA A 76 -2.28 -18.80 -6.86
CA ALA A 76 -3.15 -19.38 -7.87
C ALA A 76 -4.22 -18.39 -8.36
N GLU A 77 -4.82 -17.61 -7.44
CA GLU A 77 -5.78 -16.56 -7.81
C GLU A 77 -5.13 -15.44 -8.62
N TYR A 78 -3.91 -15.01 -8.24
CA TYR A 78 -3.16 -14.02 -9.03
C TYR A 78 -2.81 -14.55 -10.43
N GLU A 79 -2.46 -15.83 -10.58
CA GLU A 79 -2.21 -16.45 -11.87
C GLU A 79 -3.47 -16.56 -12.73
N GLU A 80 -4.61 -16.94 -12.13
CA GLU A 80 -5.89 -17.02 -12.85
C GLU A 80 -6.35 -15.63 -13.31
N ARG A 81 -6.23 -14.60 -12.46
CA ARG A 81 -6.50 -13.20 -12.82
C ARG A 81 -5.56 -12.70 -13.92
N ARG A 82 -4.31 -13.17 -13.99
CA ARG A 82 -3.35 -12.80 -15.05
C ARG A 82 -3.68 -13.45 -16.40
N ARG A 83 -4.42 -14.56 -16.42
CA ARG A 83 -4.82 -15.27 -17.64
C ARG A 83 -6.14 -14.76 -18.25
N ARG A 84 -6.94 -14.00 -17.49
CA ARG A 84 -8.15 -13.31 -17.99
C ARG A 84 -7.80 -11.96 -18.58
#